data_AF-A0A1B6LRZ7-F1
#
_entry.id   AF-A0A1B6LRZ7-F1
#
_cell.length_a   1.000
_cell.length_b   1.000
_cell.length_c   1.000
_cell.angle_alpha   90.00
_cell.angle_beta   90.00
_cell.angle_gamma   90.00
#
_symmetry.space_group_name_H-M   'P 1'
#
loop_
_entity.id
_entity.type
_entity.pdbx_description
1 polymer ?
#
loop_
_entity_poly.entity_id
_entity_poly.type
_entity_poly.pdbx_seq_one_letter_code
_entity_poly.pdbx_strand_id
1 'polypeptide(L)'
;QDIVIVSFASSRALPLGEQYCSCPNRVRIEYKRDQDSVELHHLSLIIKSELEEGAVKEAVDAFAPCESLFYRSFLPKALSVINYPFSAKYFHSPKPPVIVLEDLKDKGFVMGNKLKGLDFEHCRLYVTAVASLHVASLAVLKEDPGYINTIGKEKLYNLDQPLTRGLKKIFSSGLRCMAEYTETSGKFNKYTEL
;
A
#
# COMPACT_ATOMS: atom_id res chain seq x y z
N GLN A 1 -21.05 -23.76 -2.52
CA GLN A 1 -21.78 -22.80 -1.66
C GLN A 1 -22.29 -21.74 -2.61
N ASP A 2 -23.60 -21.60 -2.73
CA ASP A 2 -24.21 -20.77 -3.77
C ASP A 2 -24.53 -19.40 -3.19
N ILE A 3 -23.53 -18.52 -3.26
CA ILE A 3 -23.65 -17.15 -2.77
C ILE A 3 -24.52 -16.34 -3.73
N VAL A 4 -25.63 -15.80 -3.23
CA VAL A 4 -26.52 -14.92 -3.98
C VAL A 4 -26.35 -13.48 -3.48
N ILE A 5 -25.87 -12.60 -4.37
CA ILE A 5 -25.79 -11.17 -4.08
C ILE A 5 -27.20 -10.59 -4.18
N VAL A 6 -27.68 -9.99 -3.08
CA VAL A 6 -28.98 -9.32 -3.00
C VAL A 6 -28.86 -7.88 -3.47
N SER A 7 -27.84 -7.18 -2.98
CA SER A 7 -27.59 -5.78 -3.32
C SER A 7 -26.12 -5.43 -3.15
N PHE A 8 -25.68 -4.36 -3.81
CA PHE A 8 -24.39 -3.74 -3.52
C PHE A 8 -24.44 -2.22 -3.70
N ALA A 9 -23.59 -1.52 -2.96
CA ALA A 9 -23.41 -0.08 -3.08
C ALA A 9 -21.92 0.27 -3.11
N SER A 10 -21.54 1.22 -3.97
CA SER A 10 -20.17 1.70 -4.10
C SER A 10 -20.06 3.16 -3.65
N SER A 11 -18.97 3.49 -2.98
CA SER A 11 -18.67 4.84 -2.51
C SER A 11 -17.16 5.05 -2.45
N ARG A 12 -16.68 6.30 -2.39
CA ARG A 12 -15.25 6.55 -2.19
C ARG A 12 -14.81 6.02 -0.83
N ALA A 13 -13.69 5.31 -0.77
CA ALA A 13 -13.18 4.79 0.50
C ALA A 13 -12.62 5.91 1.39
N LEU A 14 -12.09 6.97 0.76
CA LEU A 14 -11.35 8.07 1.38
C LEU A 14 -11.86 9.46 0.92
N PRO A 15 -11.78 10.49 1.79
CA PRO A 15 -12.04 11.88 1.39
C PRO A 15 -11.13 12.35 0.25
N LEU A 16 -11.51 13.44 -0.41
CA LEU A 16 -10.64 14.11 -1.38
C LEU A 16 -9.36 14.60 -0.70
N GLY A 17 -8.22 14.46 -1.38
CA GLY A 17 -6.90 14.84 -0.86
C GLY A 17 -6.18 13.77 -0.03
N GLU A 18 -6.84 12.66 0.32
CA GLU A 18 -6.23 11.51 1.03
C GLU A 18 -6.08 10.27 0.13
N GLN A 19 -6.35 10.40 -1.16
CA GLN A 19 -6.44 9.28 -2.12
C GLN A 19 -5.08 8.95 -2.76
N TYR A 20 -4.11 9.87 -2.64
CA TYR A 20 -2.78 9.80 -3.26
C TYR A 20 -2.88 9.47 -4.76
N CYS A 21 -1.99 8.65 -5.31
CA CYS A 21 -2.01 8.24 -6.72
C CYS A 21 -3.02 7.09 -6.99
N SER A 22 -4.10 6.99 -6.22
CA SER A 22 -5.09 5.90 -6.35
C SER A 22 -6.51 6.40 -6.09
N CYS A 23 -7.53 5.63 -6.50
CA CYS A 23 -8.94 5.93 -6.27
C CYS A 23 -9.64 4.72 -5.62
N PRO A 24 -9.38 4.43 -4.33
CA PRO A 24 -10.00 3.29 -3.66
C PRO A 24 -11.51 3.51 -3.48
N ASN A 25 -12.30 2.54 -3.92
CA ASN A 25 -13.75 2.50 -3.71
C ASN A 25 -14.09 1.49 -2.63
N ARG A 26 -14.96 1.88 -1.70
CA ARG A 26 -15.59 0.99 -0.74
C ARG A 26 -16.86 0.43 -1.36
N VAL A 27 -16.92 -0.90 -1.47
CA VAL A 27 -18.10 -1.63 -1.94
C VAL A 27 -18.69 -2.41 -0.79
N ARG A 28 -19.95 -2.12 -0.47
CA ARG A 28 -20.74 -2.86 0.52
C ARG A 28 -21.66 -3.81 -0.22
N ILE A 29 -21.67 -5.06 0.20
CA ILE A 29 -22.40 -6.16 -0.43
C ILE A 29 -23.32 -6.77 0.61
N GLU A 30 -24.58 -6.97 0.22
CA GLU A 30 -25.54 -7.77 0.96
C GLU A 30 -25.74 -9.08 0.20
N TYR A 31 -25.58 -10.20 0.88
CA TYR A 31 -25.63 -11.51 0.24
C TYR A 31 -26.26 -12.57 1.13
N LYS A 32 -26.73 -13.64 0.49
CA LYS A 32 -27.21 -14.87 1.13
C LYS A 32 -26.27 -16.02 0.77
N ARG A 33 -26.08 -16.97 1.68
CA ARG A 33 -25.23 -18.16 1.44
C ARG A 33 -25.90 -19.26 0.62
N ASP A 34 -27.21 -19.13 0.44
CA ASP A 34 -28.06 -20.01 -0.35
C ASP A 34 -29.29 -19.22 -0.81
N GLN A 35 -29.93 -19.63 -1.90
CA GLN A 35 -31.07 -18.94 -2.50
C GLN A 35 -32.28 -18.89 -1.54
N ASP A 36 -32.49 -19.96 -0.77
CA ASP A 36 -33.61 -20.10 0.16
C ASP A 36 -33.30 -19.57 1.55
N SER A 37 -32.05 -19.14 1.80
CA SER A 37 -31.68 -18.58 3.09
C SER A 37 -32.42 -17.28 3.37
N VAL A 38 -32.94 -17.16 4.59
CA VAL A 38 -33.52 -15.92 5.12
C VAL A 38 -32.41 -15.02 5.69
N GLU A 39 -31.29 -15.60 6.12
CA GLU A 39 -30.19 -14.86 6.74
C GLU A 39 -29.47 -13.99 5.70
N LEU A 40 -29.48 -12.68 5.94
CA LEU A 40 -28.76 -11.69 5.15
C LEU A 40 -27.41 -11.42 5.80
N HIS A 41 -26.34 -11.58 5.03
CA HIS A 41 -24.98 -11.27 5.44
C HIS A 41 -24.49 -9.98 4.78
N HIS A 42 -23.53 -9.34 5.43
CA HIS A 42 -22.90 -8.12 4.94
C HIS A 42 -21.39 -8.33 4.76
N LEU A 43 -20.84 -7.72 3.72
CA LEU A 43 -19.40 -7.68 3.45
C LEU A 43 -19.02 -6.29 2.94
N SER A 44 -18.01 -5.68 3.55
CA SER A 44 -17.39 -4.44 3.04
C SER A 44 -16.00 -4.75 2.48
N LEU A 45 -15.75 -4.28 1.26
CA LEU A 45 -14.49 -4.47 0.54
C LEU A 45 -13.94 -3.12 0.09
N ILE A 46 -12.61 -3.02 0.03
CA ILE A 46 -11.92 -1.95 -0.67
C ILE A 46 -11.48 -2.48 -2.02
N ILE A 47 -12.00 -1.89 -3.09
CA ILE A 47 -11.62 -2.18 -4.46
C ILE A 47 -10.76 -1.03 -4.97
N LYS A 48 -9.56 -1.37 -5.41
CA LYS A 48 -8.66 -0.48 -6.14
C LYS A 48 -8.52 -1.00 -7.56
N SER A 49 -8.62 -0.09 -8.51
CA SER A 49 -8.30 -0.36 -9.92
C SER A 49 -7.27 0.66 -10.39
N GLU A 50 -6.39 0.22 -11.28
CA GLU A 50 -5.54 1.13 -12.03
C GLU A 50 -6.40 2.12 -12.82
N LEU A 51 -5.92 3.35 -12.93
CA LEU A 51 -6.55 4.35 -13.80
C LEU A 51 -6.24 3.98 -15.25
N GLU A 52 -7.20 4.26 -16.15
CA GLU A 52 -7.06 3.96 -17.58
C GLU A 52 -6.31 5.06 -18.35
N GLU A 53 -6.36 6.31 -17.85
CA GLU A 53 -5.74 7.47 -18.51
C GLU A 53 -5.38 8.60 -17.51
N GLY A 54 -4.64 9.60 -18.00
CA GLY A 54 -4.32 10.84 -17.29
C GLY A 54 -2.99 10.84 -16.54
N ALA A 55 -2.61 12.01 -16.02
CA ALA A 55 -1.29 12.23 -15.40
C ALA A 55 -1.01 11.33 -14.19
N VAL A 56 -2.04 10.93 -13.43
CA VAL A 56 -1.88 10.01 -12.30
C VAL A 56 -1.53 8.60 -12.80
N LYS A 57 -2.13 8.16 -13.91
CA LYS A 57 -1.75 6.89 -14.55
C LYS A 57 -0.30 6.92 -15.00
N GLU A 58 0.10 7.96 -15.73
CA GLU A 58 1.49 8.12 -16.21
C GLU A 58 2.47 8.06 -15.03
N ALA A 59 2.10 8.67 -13.90
CA ALA A 59 2.90 8.63 -12.70
C ALA A 59 3.01 7.25 -12.06
N VAL A 60 1.91 6.51 -11.96
CA VAL A 60 1.90 5.14 -11.43
C VAL A 60 2.66 4.18 -12.36
N ASP A 61 2.44 4.27 -13.66
CA ASP A 61 3.10 3.46 -14.69
C ASP A 61 4.62 3.66 -14.64
N ALA A 62 5.09 4.86 -14.25
CA ALA A 62 6.50 5.13 -14.08
C ALA A 62 7.18 4.34 -12.96
N PHE A 63 6.41 3.75 -12.04
CA PHE A 63 6.91 2.87 -10.98
C PHE A 63 6.67 1.37 -11.26
N ALA A 64 6.17 1.03 -12.45
CA ALA A 64 5.71 -0.32 -12.81
C ALA A 64 4.50 -0.78 -11.93
N PRO A 65 3.81 -1.90 -12.25
CA PRO A 65 2.62 -2.35 -11.52
C PRO A 65 2.97 -3.01 -10.17
N CYS A 66 3.74 -2.31 -9.34
CA CYS A 66 4.27 -2.82 -8.08
C CYS A 66 3.16 -3.20 -7.10
N GLU A 67 2.07 -2.44 -7.01
CA GLU A 67 0.99 -2.75 -6.08
C GLU A 67 0.27 -4.06 -6.47
N SER A 68 -0.04 -4.24 -7.76
CA SER A 68 -0.66 -5.49 -8.24
C SER A 68 0.27 -6.69 -8.06
N LEU A 69 1.55 -6.56 -8.40
CA LEU A 69 2.56 -7.61 -8.17
C LEU A 69 2.74 -7.93 -6.68
N PHE A 70 2.67 -6.92 -5.81
CA PHE A 70 2.75 -7.09 -4.37
C PHE A 70 1.64 -8.03 -3.88
N TYR A 71 0.38 -7.71 -4.18
CA TYR A 71 -0.74 -8.49 -3.66
C TYR A 71 -0.91 -9.84 -4.36
N ARG A 72 -0.72 -9.92 -5.68
CA ARG A 72 -0.97 -11.15 -6.45
C ARG A 72 0.15 -12.17 -6.33
N SER A 73 1.40 -11.70 -6.25
CA SER A 73 2.58 -12.55 -6.40
C SER A 73 3.39 -12.65 -5.12
N PHE A 74 3.76 -11.51 -4.52
CA PHE A 74 4.63 -11.47 -3.36
C PHE A 74 3.91 -11.87 -2.06
N LEU A 75 2.75 -11.26 -1.78
CA LEU A 75 2.07 -11.39 -0.50
C LEU A 75 1.73 -12.84 -0.13
N PRO A 76 1.22 -13.70 -1.04
CA PRO A 76 0.98 -15.11 -0.72
C PRO A 76 2.25 -15.86 -0.29
N LYS A 77 3.39 -15.63 -0.96
CA LYS A 77 4.69 -16.23 -0.60
C LYS A 77 5.22 -15.68 0.71
N ALA A 78 5.04 -14.38 0.95
CA ALA A 78 5.46 -13.75 2.20
C ALA A 78 4.68 -14.33 3.39
N LEU A 79 3.36 -14.47 3.27
CA LEU A 79 2.52 -15.03 4.32
C LEU A 79 2.71 -16.54 4.54
N SER A 80 3.26 -17.28 3.58
CA SER A 80 3.61 -18.70 3.80
C SER A 80 4.88 -18.89 4.63
N VAL A 81 5.72 -17.86 4.76
CA VAL A 81 6.98 -17.91 5.53
C VAL A 81 6.92 -17.14 6.84
N ILE A 82 5.92 -16.27 7.04
CA ILE A 82 5.74 -15.53 8.28
C ILE A 82 4.29 -15.51 8.73
N ASN A 83 4.07 -15.66 10.04
CA ASN A 83 2.76 -15.52 10.67
C ASN A 83 2.57 -14.13 11.31
N TYR A 84 2.73 -13.08 10.50
CA TYR A 84 2.53 -11.69 10.96
C TYR A 84 1.67 -10.91 9.95
N PRO A 85 0.51 -10.36 10.36
CA PRO A 85 -0.40 -9.67 9.46
C PRO A 85 0.01 -8.22 9.22
N PHE A 86 1.01 -7.98 8.37
CA PHE A 86 1.48 -6.63 7.99
C PHE A 86 0.66 -5.98 6.86
N SER A 87 -0.43 -6.62 6.41
CA SER A 87 -1.30 -6.10 5.33
C SER A 87 -2.77 -6.45 5.58
N ALA A 88 -3.67 -5.72 4.92
CA ALA A 88 -5.07 -6.10 4.84
C ALA A 88 -5.21 -7.41 4.06
N LYS A 89 -6.18 -8.25 4.46
CA LYS A 89 -6.50 -9.47 3.72
C LYS A 89 -6.81 -9.15 2.25
N TYR A 90 -6.07 -9.81 1.36
CA TYR A 90 -6.27 -9.76 -0.08
C TYR A 90 -7.24 -10.84 -0.55
N PHE A 91 -8.10 -10.48 -1.50
CA PHE A 91 -9.00 -11.40 -2.19
C PHE A 91 -8.61 -11.46 -3.67
N HIS A 92 -8.54 -12.67 -4.21
CA HIS A 92 -8.19 -12.87 -5.62
C HIS A 92 -9.18 -12.16 -6.54
N SER A 93 -8.66 -11.44 -7.52
CA SER A 93 -9.44 -10.84 -8.60
C SER A 93 -9.09 -11.48 -9.94
N PRO A 94 -10.10 -11.92 -10.73
CA PRO A 94 -9.87 -12.43 -12.08
C PRO A 94 -9.37 -11.33 -13.03
N LYS A 95 -9.54 -10.05 -12.68
CA LYS A 95 -9.00 -8.91 -13.42
C LYS A 95 -7.63 -8.50 -12.82
N PRO A 96 -6.50 -8.69 -13.53
CA PRO A 96 -5.15 -8.35 -13.05
C PRO A 96 -4.93 -6.97 -12.43
N PRO A 97 -5.46 -5.87 -13.01
CA PRO A 97 -5.24 -4.53 -12.45
C PRO A 97 -6.16 -4.20 -11.26
N VAL A 98 -7.05 -5.12 -10.87
CA VAL A 98 -7.99 -4.90 -9.77
C VAL A 98 -7.47 -5.59 -8.51
N ILE A 99 -7.34 -4.81 -7.44
CA ILE A 99 -6.96 -5.25 -6.12
C ILE A 99 -8.20 -5.18 -5.23
N VAL A 100 -8.52 -6.30 -4.56
CA VAL A 100 -9.65 -6.41 -3.65
C VAL A 100 -9.11 -6.70 -2.25
N LEU A 101 -9.41 -5.82 -1.31
CA LEU A 101 -8.94 -5.91 0.07
C LEU A 101 -10.13 -5.92 1.03
N GLU A 102 -9.93 -6.50 2.22
CA GLU A 102 -10.88 -6.31 3.32
C GLU A 102 -10.97 -4.83 3.72
N ASP A 103 -12.16 -4.40 4.14
CA ASP A 103 -12.34 -3.07 4.69
C ASP A 103 -11.93 -3.03 6.16
N LEU A 104 -10.75 -2.45 6.42
CA LEU A 104 -10.23 -2.30 7.78
C LEU A 104 -11.13 -1.41 8.66
N LYS A 105 -12.00 -0.58 8.07
CA LYS A 105 -12.94 0.23 8.84
C LYS A 105 -13.91 -0.63 9.65
N ASP A 106 -14.30 -1.81 9.15
CA ASP A 106 -15.18 -2.74 9.87
C ASP A 106 -14.48 -3.36 11.09
N LYS A 107 -13.14 -3.37 11.10
CA LYS A 107 -12.32 -3.77 12.25
C LYS A 107 -11.99 -2.61 13.21
N GLY A 108 -12.58 -1.43 13.00
CA GLY A 108 -12.37 -0.26 13.84
C GLY A 108 -11.09 0.53 13.54
N PHE A 109 -10.37 0.22 12.45
CA PHE A 109 -9.23 1.03 12.05
C PHE A 109 -9.66 2.41 11.56
N VAL A 110 -8.88 3.42 11.92
CA VAL A 110 -9.08 4.82 11.53
C VAL A 110 -7.84 5.36 10.83
N MET A 111 -8.02 6.33 9.94
CA MET A 111 -6.91 7.00 9.28
C MET A 111 -6.20 7.93 10.28
N GLY A 112 -4.89 7.76 10.44
CA GLY A 112 -4.08 8.62 11.30
C GLY A 112 -3.98 10.05 10.76
N ASN A 113 -3.80 11.02 11.66
CA ASN A 113 -3.56 12.41 11.26
C ASN A 113 -2.09 12.61 10.88
N LYS A 114 -1.81 12.75 9.58
CA LYS A 114 -0.45 12.95 9.04
C LYS A 114 0.31 14.15 9.61
N LEU A 115 -0.39 15.19 10.06
CA LEU A 115 0.24 16.38 10.68
C LEU A 115 0.66 16.12 12.12
N LYS A 116 0.02 15.18 12.81
CA LYS A 116 0.36 14.80 14.19
C LYS A 116 1.45 13.72 14.25
N GLY A 117 1.62 12.95 13.18
CA GLY A 117 2.50 11.78 13.17
C GLY A 117 1.93 10.61 13.99
N LEU A 118 2.77 9.60 14.22
CA LEU A 118 2.45 8.44 15.04
C LEU A 118 2.94 8.67 16.48
N ASP A 119 2.16 8.22 17.46
CA ASP A 119 2.66 8.08 18.83
C ASP A 119 3.63 6.90 18.96
N PHE A 120 4.28 6.78 20.12
CA PHE A 120 5.28 5.75 20.36
C PHE A 120 4.75 4.31 20.20
N GLU A 121 3.53 4.04 20.66
CA GLU A 121 2.93 2.70 20.59
C GLU A 121 2.64 2.31 19.13
N HIS A 122 2.11 3.24 18.34
CA HIS A 122 1.92 3.04 16.91
C HIS A 122 3.25 2.92 16.15
N CYS A 123 4.27 3.69 16.53
CA CYS A 123 5.63 3.54 15.99
C CYS A 123 6.19 2.14 16.26
N ARG A 124 6.01 1.61 17.48
CA ARG A 124 6.46 0.25 17.82
C ARG A 124 5.78 -0.79 16.92
N LEU A 125 4.46 -0.72 16.76
CA LEU A 125 3.70 -1.62 15.89
C LEU A 125 4.13 -1.51 14.43
N TYR A 126 4.35 -0.29 13.94
CA TYR A 126 4.83 -0.04 12.59
C TYR A 126 6.21 -0.67 12.36
N VAL A 127 7.16 -0.44 13.27
CA VAL A 127 8.52 -1.01 13.16
C VAL A 127 8.48 -2.54 13.17
N THR A 128 7.65 -3.16 14.03
CA THR A 128 7.47 -4.61 14.03
C THR A 128 6.89 -5.12 12.70
N ALA A 129 5.92 -4.42 12.12
CA ALA A 129 5.33 -4.78 10.84
C ALA A 129 6.32 -4.67 9.67
N VAL A 130 7.11 -3.59 9.62
CA VAL A 130 8.14 -3.39 8.59
C VAL A 130 9.28 -4.40 8.74
N ALA A 131 9.72 -4.70 9.96
CA ALA A 131 10.73 -5.73 10.20
C ALA A 131 10.24 -7.11 9.73
N SER A 132 8.98 -7.44 10.01
CA SER A 132 8.34 -8.68 9.55
C SER A 132 8.29 -8.76 8.02
N LEU A 133 7.91 -7.65 7.36
CA LEU A 133 7.93 -7.54 5.90
C LEU A 133 9.34 -7.71 5.33
N HIS A 134 10.38 -7.13 5.95
CA HIS A 134 11.77 -7.29 5.51
C HIS A 134 12.25 -8.75 5.63
N VAL A 135 11.95 -9.41 6.75
CA VAL A 135 12.29 -10.84 6.94
C VAL A 135 11.60 -11.70 5.88
N ALA A 136 10.30 -11.48 5.65
CA ALA A 136 9.56 -12.21 4.61
C ALA A 136 10.13 -11.94 3.22
N SER A 137 10.49 -10.69 2.91
CA SER A 137 11.11 -10.31 1.64
C SER A 137 12.44 -11.03 1.39
N LEU A 138 13.28 -11.13 2.42
CA LEU A 138 14.54 -11.86 2.33
C LEU A 138 14.34 -13.36 2.15
N ALA A 139 13.37 -13.96 2.84
CA ALA A 139 13.04 -15.37 2.70
C ALA A 139 12.54 -15.69 1.27
N VAL A 140 11.60 -14.88 0.76
CA VAL A 140 11.10 -15.02 -0.62
C VAL A 140 12.22 -14.84 -1.64
N LEU A 141 13.11 -13.86 -1.43
CA LEU A 141 14.24 -13.63 -2.35
C LEU A 141 15.26 -14.77 -2.33
N LYS A 142 15.49 -15.41 -1.18
CA LYS A 142 16.38 -16.58 -1.09
C LYS A 142 15.82 -17.79 -1.84
N GLU A 143 14.49 -17.99 -1.79
CA GLU A 143 13.81 -19.06 -2.53
C GLU A 143 13.73 -18.77 -4.02
N ASP A 144 13.50 -17.52 -4.39
CA ASP A 144 13.34 -17.07 -5.78
C ASP A 144 14.13 -15.77 -6.03
N PRO A 145 15.44 -15.89 -6.33
CA PRO A 145 16.30 -14.73 -6.56
C PRO A 145 15.83 -13.83 -7.71
N GLY A 146 15.00 -14.34 -8.63
CA GLY A 146 14.43 -13.57 -9.74
C GLY A 146 13.55 -12.39 -9.30
N TYR A 147 12.97 -12.45 -8.09
CA TYR A 147 12.16 -11.36 -7.53
C TYR A 147 12.92 -10.05 -7.37
N ILE A 148 14.26 -10.08 -7.28
CA ILE A 148 15.08 -8.87 -7.24
C ILE A 148 14.89 -8.01 -8.49
N ASN A 149 14.60 -8.63 -9.64
CA ASN A 149 14.45 -7.93 -10.91
C ASN A 149 13.01 -7.43 -11.14
N THR A 150 12.05 -7.89 -10.33
CA THR A 150 10.64 -7.49 -10.42
C THR A 150 10.30 -6.43 -9.38
N ILE A 151 9.66 -6.82 -8.27
CA ILE A 151 9.23 -5.93 -7.18
C ILE A 151 10.39 -5.49 -6.30
N GLY A 152 11.47 -6.29 -6.20
CA GLY A 152 12.64 -5.97 -5.39
C GLY A 152 13.56 -4.92 -6.01
N LYS A 153 13.38 -4.59 -7.29
CA LYS A 153 14.19 -3.58 -7.98
C LYS A 153 13.71 -2.20 -7.54
N GLU A 154 14.58 -1.43 -6.90
CA GLU A 154 14.32 -0.03 -6.59
C GLU A 154 14.00 0.72 -7.90
N LYS A 155 12.91 1.50 -7.93
CA LYS A 155 12.33 2.04 -9.17
C LYS A 155 12.64 3.52 -9.39
N LEU A 156 12.74 4.32 -8.33
CA LEU A 156 12.94 5.76 -8.39
C LEU A 156 14.29 6.14 -9.00
N TYR A 157 15.33 5.36 -8.72
CA TYR A 157 16.70 5.63 -9.15
C TYR A 157 17.18 4.75 -10.30
N ASN A 158 16.53 3.60 -10.57
CA ASN A 158 16.97 2.66 -11.61
C ASN A 158 16.12 2.63 -12.89
N LEU A 159 14.92 3.23 -12.94
CA LEU A 159 14.08 3.19 -14.15
C LEU A 159 14.40 4.30 -15.16
N ASP A 160 15.13 5.34 -14.77
CA ASP A 160 15.58 6.47 -15.60
C ASP A 160 14.49 7.13 -16.49
N GLN A 161 13.22 6.96 -16.14
CA GLN A 161 12.09 7.57 -16.82
C GLN A 161 11.99 9.08 -16.54
N PRO A 162 11.39 9.90 -17.42
CA PRO A 162 11.29 11.35 -17.27
C PRO A 162 10.76 11.80 -15.90
N LEU A 163 9.67 11.17 -15.42
CA LEU A 163 9.10 11.47 -14.11
C LEU A 163 10.07 11.12 -12.98
N THR A 164 10.65 9.90 -13.01
CA THR A 164 11.60 9.46 -11.99
C THR A 164 12.85 10.34 -11.92
N ARG A 165 13.31 10.88 -13.06
CA ARG A 165 14.41 11.85 -13.13
C ARG A 165 14.06 13.17 -12.44
N GLY A 166 12.84 13.68 -12.67
CA GLY A 166 12.32 14.86 -12.00
C GLY A 166 12.25 14.66 -10.49
N LEU A 167 11.64 13.56 -10.06
CA LEU A 167 11.54 13.20 -8.63
C LEU A 167 12.91 13.02 -7.98
N LYS A 168 13.83 12.30 -8.62
CA LYS A 168 15.23 12.13 -8.17
C LYS A 168 15.89 13.48 -7.90
N LYS A 169 15.75 14.45 -8.83
CA LYS A 169 16.29 15.80 -8.63
C LYS A 169 15.64 16.51 -7.44
N ILE A 170 14.32 16.45 -7.31
CA ILE A 170 13.59 17.07 -6.19
C ILE A 170 14.06 16.49 -4.85
N PHE A 171 14.12 15.16 -4.73
CA PHE A 171 14.56 14.49 -3.50
C PHE A 171 16.03 14.80 -3.19
N SER A 172 16.93 14.72 -4.17
CA SER A 172 18.35 15.03 -3.95
C SER A 172 18.58 16.49 -3.55
N SER A 173 17.89 17.44 -4.19
CA SER A 173 17.97 18.85 -3.80
C SER A 173 17.41 19.09 -2.41
N GLY A 174 16.25 18.50 -2.07
CA GLY A 174 15.66 18.61 -0.74
C GLY A 174 16.57 18.06 0.35
N LEU A 175 17.17 16.88 0.14
CA LEU A 175 18.14 16.29 1.07
C LEU A 175 19.37 17.18 1.26
N ARG A 176 19.87 17.80 0.19
CA ARG A 176 20.99 18.76 0.28
C ARG A 176 20.61 19.99 1.10
N CYS A 177 19.46 20.59 0.85
CA CYS A 177 18.98 21.73 1.63
C CYS A 177 18.78 21.35 3.11
N MET A 178 18.31 20.14 3.40
CA MET A 178 18.20 19.67 4.79
C MET A 178 19.57 19.49 5.44
N ALA A 179 20.56 18.94 4.72
CA ALA A 179 21.93 18.80 5.22
C ALA A 179 22.57 20.17 5.52
N GLU A 180 22.50 21.11 4.57
CA GLU A 180 22.96 22.49 4.75
C GLU A 180 22.25 23.18 5.93
N TYR A 181 20.94 22.95 6.09
CA TYR A 181 20.20 23.48 7.23
C TYR A 181 20.64 22.86 8.55
N THR A 182 20.96 21.56 8.60
CA THR A 182 21.46 20.93 9.82
C THR A 182 22.83 21.46 10.25
N GLU A 183 23.68 21.86 9.30
CA GLU A 183 25.01 22.46 9.59
C GLU A 183 24.91 23.93 10.03
N THR A 184 23.94 24.67 9.49
CA THR A 184 23.81 26.12 9.71
C THR A 184 22.83 26.49 10.82
N SER A 185 21.97 25.56 11.25
CA SER A 185 20.92 25.83 12.24
C SER A 185 21.40 25.62 13.67
N GLY A 186 21.42 26.69 14.46
CA GLY A 186 21.70 26.63 15.90
C GLY A 186 20.79 25.65 16.69
N LYS A 187 19.62 25.27 16.15
CA LYS A 187 18.73 24.26 16.73
C LYS A 187 19.34 22.86 16.69
N PHE A 188 20.07 22.52 15.63
CA PHE A 188 20.67 21.20 15.42
C PHE A 188 22.12 21.15 15.90
N ASN A 189 22.83 22.28 15.88
CA ASN A 189 24.22 22.36 16.34
C ASN A 189 24.42 21.91 17.79
N LYS A 190 23.39 22.02 18.64
CA LYS A 190 23.42 21.53 20.03
C LYS A 190 23.42 20.00 20.17
N TYR A 191 23.17 19.27 19.08
CA TYR A 191 23.15 17.80 19.03
C TYR A 191 24.31 17.23 18.21
N THR A 192 25.07 18.07 17.52
CA THR A 192 26.25 17.67 16.76
C THR A 192 27.47 17.98 17.63
N GLU A 193 27.97 16.99 18.36
CA GLU A 193 29.32 17.04 18.94
C GLU A 193 30.37 16.87 17.83
N LEU A 194 30.42 17.84 16.90
CA LEU A 194 31.46 17.97 15.87
C LEU A 194 32.29 19.22 16.15
#